data_AF-A0A7Z9IRJ8-F1
#
_entry.id   AF-A0A7Z9IRJ8-F1
#
_cell.length_a   1.000
_cell.length_b   1.000
_cell.length_c   1.000
_cell.angle_alpha   90.00
_cell.angle_beta   90.00
_cell.angle_gamma   90.00
#
_symmetry.space_group_name_H-M   'P 1'
#
loop_
_entity.id
_entity.type
_entity.pdbx_description
1 polymer ?
#
loop_
_entity_poly.entity_id
_entity_poly.type
_entity_poly.pdbx_seq_one_letter_code
_entity_poly.pdbx_strand_id
1 'polypeptide(L)'
;DQWDIWQAVYSPMGDDGYPKPIWDKLTGEIDHEVAEYWRENYDLRYILERDWAKIGSKLEGKISVYCGDMDNYYLNNAVYLMEEFLESTTDPYYNGEVDYGDRAEHCWNGDHTRPNATSRLRYNQMFIERAVERMSQSAPEGSDLSSWKY
;
A
#
# COMPACT_ATOMS: atom_id res chain seq x y z
N ASP A 1 17.58 6.10 -9.09
CA ASP A 1 16.66 5.00 -8.72
C ASP A 1 17.18 4.15 -7.60
N GLN A 2 16.26 3.53 -6.86
CA GLN A 2 16.53 2.76 -5.64
C GLN A 2 16.53 1.24 -5.89
N TRP A 3 16.96 0.77 -7.06
CA TRP A 3 16.84 -0.63 -7.49
C TRP A 3 17.38 -1.68 -6.50
N ASP A 4 18.46 -1.36 -5.79
CA ASP A 4 19.07 -2.28 -4.83
C ASP A 4 18.34 -2.32 -3.48
N ILE A 5 17.56 -1.29 -3.12
CA ILE A 5 16.79 -1.34 -1.87
C ILE A 5 15.68 -2.38 -1.94
N TRP A 6 15.04 -2.53 -3.10
CA TRP A 6 13.95 -3.49 -3.28
C TRP A 6 14.43 -4.92 -3.12
N GLN A 7 15.61 -5.24 -3.67
CA GLN A 7 16.26 -6.53 -3.47
C GLN A 7 16.65 -6.73 -2.01
N ALA A 8 17.20 -5.71 -1.35
CA ALA A 8 17.54 -5.80 0.08
C ALA A 8 16.32 -6.05 0.99
N VAL A 9 15.13 -5.57 0.61
CA VAL A 9 13.92 -5.72 1.41
C VAL A 9 13.14 -6.99 1.07
N TYR A 10 13.05 -7.35 -0.21
CA TYR A 10 12.12 -8.38 -0.70
C TYR A 10 12.77 -9.66 -1.21
N SER A 11 14.06 -9.65 -1.56
CA SER A 11 14.71 -10.87 -2.04
C SER A 11 14.97 -11.86 -0.92
N PRO A 12 14.95 -13.17 -1.23
CA PRO A 12 15.47 -14.16 -0.32
C PRO A 12 16.98 -13.95 -0.13
N MET A 13 17.52 -14.47 0.97
CA MET A 13 18.95 -14.52 1.20
C MET A 13 19.60 -15.54 0.26
N GLY A 14 20.66 -15.14 -0.44
CA GLY A 14 21.50 -16.00 -1.25
C GLY A 14 22.55 -16.75 -0.41
N ASP A 15 23.26 -17.67 -1.06
CA ASP A 15 24.26 -18.53 -0.42
C ASP A 15 25.46 -17.74 0.16
N ASP A 16 25.71 -16.54 -0.34
CA ASP A 16 26.74 -15.62 0.12
C ASP A 16 26.29 -14.73 1.29
N GLY A 17 25.05 -14.89 1.75
CA GLY A 17 24.43 -14.10 2.81
C GLY A 17 23.88 -12.74 2.37
N TYR A 18 23.99 -12.39 1.08
CA TYR A 18 23.41 -11.17 0.51
C TYR A 18 22.03 -11.44 -0.10
N PRO A 19 21.22 -10.41 -0.35
CA PRO A 19 19.95 -10.58 -1.05
C PRO A 19 20.18 -11.12 -2.47
N LYS A 20 19.45 -12.18 -2.85
CA LYS A 20 19.54 -12.76 -4.20
C LYS A 20 19.07 -11.73 -5.24
N PRO A 21 19.88 -11.42 -6.28
CA PRO A 21 19.47 -10.46 -7.29
C PRO A 21 18.26 -10.95 -8.09
N ILE A 22 17.30 -10.06 -8.39
CA ILE A 22 16.14 -10.39 -9.23
C ILE A 22 16.47 -10.31 -10.73
N TRP A 23 17.56 -9.65 -11.10
CA TRP A 23 18.11 -9.72 -12.45
C TRP A 23 19.63 -9.60 -12.44
N ASP A 24 20.26 -10.12 -13.50
CA ASP A 24 21.67 -9.90 -13.75
C ASP A 24 21.89 -8.48 -14.32
N LYS A 25 22.65 -7.65 -13.58
CA LYS A 25 22.84 -6.23 -13.92
C LYS A 25 23.60 -5.99 -15.23
N LEU A 26 24.32 -6.99 -15.75
CA LEU A 26 25.12 -6.87 -16.97
C LEU A 26 24.32 -7.26 -18.22
N THR A 27 23.54 -8.33 -18.12
CA THR A 27 22.82 -8.96 -19.23
C THR A 27 21.35 -8.58 -19.26
N GLY A 28 20.77 -8.17 -18.12
CA GLY A 28 19.35 -7.92 -17.95
C GLY A 28 18.50 -9.18 -17.82
N GLU A 29 19.10 -10.36 -17.71
CA GLU A 29 18.36 -11.61 -17.50
C GLU A 29 17.65 -11.61 -16.15
N ILE A 30 16.36 -11.96 -16.14
CA ILE A 30 15.51 -11.95 -14.94
C ILE A 30 15.60 -13.31 -14.25
N ASP A 31 15.87 -13.31 -12.95
CA ASP A 31 15.71 -14.48 -12.10
C ASP A 31 14.22 -14.65 -11.75
N HIS A 32 13.55 -15.52 -12.51
CA HIS A 32 12.12 -15.78 -12.33
C HIS A 32 11.78 -16.42 -10.99
N GLU A 33 12.71 -17.13 -10.34
CA GLU A 33 12.46 -17.70 -9.01
C GLU A 33 12.40 -16.59 -7.95
N VAL A 34 13.27 -15.59 -8.06
CA VAL A 34 13.23 -14.41 -7.18
C VAL A 34 11.97 -13.59 -7.43
N ALA A 35 11.59 -13.37 -8.69
CA ALA A 35 10.36 -12.66 -9.03
C ALA A 35 9.11 -13.38 -8.47
N GLU A 36 9.06 -14.70 -8.60
CA GLU A 36 8.01 -15.54 -8.02
C GLU A 36 7.99 -15.44 -6.50
N TYR A 37 9.17 -15.49 -5.86
CA TYR A 37 9.29 -15.28 -4.41
C TYR A 37 8.74 -13.92 -3.97
N TRP A 38 9.04 -12.84 -4.71
CA TRP A 38 8.50 -11.52 -4.41
C TRP A 38 6.98 -11.50 -4.53
N ARG A 39 6.42 -12.12 -5.57
CA ARG A 39 4.96 -12.19 -5.77
C ARG A 39 4.27 -12.92 -4.61
N GLU A 40 4.77 -14.09 -4.24
CA GLU A 40 4.13 -14.93 -3.22
C GLU A 40 4.21 -14.33 -1.81
N ASN A 41 5.20 -13.48 -1.53
CA ASN A 41 5.51 -12.98 -0.18
C ASN A 41 5.28 -11.48 0.02
N TYR A 42 5.37 -10.64 -1.02
CA TYR A 42 5.39 -9.18 -0.88
C TYR A 42 4.53 -8.39 -1.89
N ASP A 43 4.05 -9.01 -2.98
CA ASP A 43 3.06 -8.35 -3.85
C ASP A 43 1.71 -8.27 -3.13
N LEU A 44 1.42 -7.08 -2.58
CA LEU A 44 0.23 -6.83 -1.81
C LEU A 44 -1.05 -7.11 -2.60
N ARG A 45 -1.13 -6.70 -3.87
CA ARG A 45 -2.31 -6.96 -4.70
C ARG A 45 -2.51 -8.46 -4.88
N TYR A 46 -1.46 -9.18 -5.26
CA TYR A 46 -1.54 -10.62 -5.46
C TYR A 46 -1.97 -11.35 -4.18
N ILE A 47 -1.39 -11.00 -3.03
CA ILE A 47 -1.73 -11.62 -1.74
C ILE A 47 -3.18 -11.32 -1.36
N LEU A 48 -3.63 -10.07 -1.52
CA LEU A 48 -5.01 -9.70 -1.25
C LEU A 48 -5.96 -10.48 -2.16
N GLU A 49 -5.66 -10.58 -3.45
CA GLU A 49 -6.47 -11.31 -4.45
C GLU A 49 -6.54 -12.81 -4.14
N ARG A 50 -5.39 -13.45 -3.92
CA ARG A 50 -5.29 -14.88 -3.60
C ARG A 50 -6.05 -15.24 -2.32
N ASP A 51 -5.93 -14.39 -1.30
CA ASP A 51 -6.39 -14.72 0.06
C ASP A 51 -7.68 -13.99 0.46
N TRP A 52 -8.33 -13.23 -0.42
CA TRP A 52 -9.46 -12.36 -0.08
C TRP A 52 -10.59 -13.10 0.64
N ALA A 53 -10.93 -14.31 0.20
CA ALA A 53 -11.96 -15.12 0.84
C ALA A 53 -11.70 -15.41 2.34
N LYS A 54 -10.42 -15.37 2.77
CA LYS A 54 -9.99 -15.60 4.15
C LYS A 54 -9.82 -14.30 4.95
N ILE A 55 -9.39 -13.22 4.30
CA ILE A 55 -8.98 -11.99 5.00
C ILE A 55 -9.89 -10.79 4.75
N GLY A 56 -10.73 -10.82 3.70
CA GLY A 56 -11.56 -9.70 3.26
C GLY A 56 -12.46 -9.15 4.36
N SER A 57 -13.15 -10.03 5.09
CA SER A 57 -13.99 -9.63 6.25
C SER A 57 -13.22 -8.94 7.38
N LYS A 58 -11.90 -9.16 7.47
CA LYS A 58 -11.05 -8.48 8.45
C LYS A 58 -10.54 -7.14 7.93
N LEU A 59 -10.52 -6.93 6.62
CA LEU A 59 -9.96 -5.76 5.95
C LEU A 59 -11.01 -4.82 5.37
N GLU A 60 -12.27 -5.23 5.31
CA GLU A 60 -13.40 -4.40 4.89
C GLU A 60 -13.41 -3.06 5.63
N GLY A 61 -13.40 -1.96 4.86
CA GLY A 61 -13.36 -0.61 5.39
C GLY A 61 -12.05 -0.23 6.08
N LYS A 62 -10.92 -0.86 5.73
CA LYS A 62 -9.61 -0.58 6.33
C LYS A 62 -8.49 -0.33 5.33
N ILE A 63 -8.71 -0.54 4.04
CA ILE A 63 -7.70 -0.34 3.00
C ILE A 63 -7.84 1.08 2.44
N SER A 64 -6.81 1.89 2.61
CA SER A 64 -6.72 3.24 2.06
C SER A 64 -5.38 3.41 1.34
N VAL A 65 -5.40 3.78 0.07
CA VAL A 65 -4.23 3.88 -0.80
C VAL A 65 -4.20 5.24 -1.45
N TYR A 66 -3.09 5.97 -1.31
CA TYR A 66 -2.87 7.27 -1.93
C TYR A 66 -1.65 7.20 -2.81
N CYS A 67 -1.77 7.63 -4.07
CA CYS A 67 -0.65 7.67 -5.01
C CYS A 67 -0.69 8.92 -5.87
N GLY A 68 0.46 9.47 -6.25
CA GLY A 68 0.49 10.51 -7.29
C GLY A 68 0.36 9.86 -8.67
N ASP A 69 -0.41 10.44 -9.59
CA ASP A 69 -0.53 9.87 -10.94
C ASP A 69 0.72 10.12 -11.81
N MET A 70 1.62 11.00 -11.35
CA MET A 70 2.94 11.30 -11.92
C MET A 70 4.05 10.88 -10.95
N ASP A 71 3.87 9.75 -10.25
CA ASP A 71 4.90 9.17 -9.37
C ASP A 71 6.19 8.91 -10.15
N ASN A 72 7.30 9.48 -9.68
CA ASN A 72 8.59 9.45 -10.35
C ASN A 72 9.32 8.10 -10.26
N TYR A 73 8.74 7.12 -9.55
CA TYR A 73 9.13 5.70 -9.56
C TYR A 73 8.13 4.82 -10.31
N TYR A 74 7.11 5.39 -10.95
CA TYR A 74 6.09 4.68 -11.72
C TYR A 74 5.25 3.67 -10.91
N LEU A 75 5.18 3.86 -9.58
CA LEU A 75 4.45 2.96 -8.69
C LEU A 75 2.92 3.04 -8.88
N ASN A 76 2.41 4.13 -9.45
CA ASN A 76 1.01 4.30 -9.80
C ASN A 76 0.46 3.17 -10.67
N ASN A 77 1.28 2.59 -11.57
CA ASN A 77 0.85 1.46 -12.40
C ASN A 77 0.44 0.24 -11.56
N ALA A 78 1.17 -0.06 -10.48
CA ALA A 78 0.81 -1.14 -9.58
C ALA A 78 -0.44 -0.80 -8.76
N VAL A 79 -0.63 0.47 -8.41
CA VAL A 79 -1.82 0.94 -7.69
C VAL A 79 -3.08 0.83 -8.55
N TYR A 80 -3.01 1.11 -9.86
CA TYR A 80 -4.14 0.89 -10.78
C TYR A 80 -4.58 -0.58 -10.80
N LEU A 81 -3.63 -1.52 -10.86
CA LEU A 81 -3.94 -2.95 -10.79
C LEU A 81 -4.53 -3.36 -9.44
N MET A 82 -4.09 -2.69 -8.36
CA MET A 82 -4.63 -2.92 -7.02
C MET A 82 -6.05 -2.39 -6.88
N GLU A 83 -6.33 -1.20 -7.40
CA GLU A 83 -7.66 -0.60 -7.44
C GLU A 83 -8.64 -1.46 -8.26
N GLU A 84 -8.25 -1.90 -9.45
CA GLU A 84 -9.07 -2.79 -10.29
C GLU A 84 -9.49 -4.05 -9.53
N PHE A 85 -8.54 -4.68 -8.82
CA PHE A 85 -8.84 -5.82 -7.97
C PHE A 85 -9.78 -5.43 -6.81
N LEU A 86 -9.47 -4.38 -6.04
CA LEU A 86 -10.25 -3.97 -4.86
C LEU A 86 -11.70 -3.67 -5.24
N GLU A 87 -11.92 -2.93 -6.33
CA GLU A 87 -13.25 -2.59 -6.86
C GLU A 87 -14.03 -3.83 -7.34
N SER A 88 -13.33 -4.92 -7.74
CA SER A 88 -13.96 -6.17 -8.17
C SER A 88 -14.45 -7.06 -7.01
N THR A 89 -14.05 -6.77 -5.77
CA THR A 89 -14.41 -7.58 -4.61
C THR A 89 -15.91 -7.49 -4.30
N THR A 90 -16.54 -8.57 -3.86
CA THR A 90 -18.00 -8.59 -3.58
C THR A 90 -18.36 -9.29 -2.28
N ASP A 91 -17.59 -10.28 -1.84
CA ASP A 91 -17.83 -11.04 -0.62
C ASP A 91 -16.62 -11.03 0.34
N PRO A 92 -16.40 -9.93 1.10
CA PRO A 92 -17.09 -8.65 1.04
C PRO A 92 -16.51 -7.73 -0.04
N TYR A 93 -17.24 -6.67 -0.40
CA TYR A 93 -16.66 -5.51 -1.06
C TYR A 93 -15.64 -4.85 -0.13
N TYR A 94 -14.47 -4.44 -0.64
CA TYR A 94 -13.36 -3.94 0.18
C TYR A 94 -13.73 -2.68 0.98
N ASN A 95 -14.68 -1.88 0.47
CA ASN A 95 -15.27 -0.73 1.15
C ASN A 95 -14.25 0.30 1.66
N GLY A 96 -13.12 0.45 0.97
CA GLY A 96 -12.02 1.33 1.33
C GLY A 96 -11.91 2.56 0.43
N GLU A 97 -10.70 3.07 0.26
CA GLU A 97 -10.41 4.25 -0.58
C GLU A 97 -9.14 4.00 -1.40
N VAL A 98 -9.19 4.30 -2.69
CA VAL A 98 -8.01 4.55 -3.52
C VAL A 98 -8.17 5.95 -4.09
N ASP A 99 -7.15 6.79 -3.96
CA ASP A 99 -7.20 8.16 -4.44
C ASP A 99 -5.86 8.55 -5.09
N TYR A 100 -5.94 9.45 -6.07
CA TYR A 100 -4.80 9.89 -6.86
C TYR A 100 -4.65 11.40 -6.86
N GLY A 101 -3.41 11.87 -6.67
CA GLY A 101 -3.07 13.27 -6.85
C GLY A 101 -2.69 13.57 -8.31
N ASP A 102 -3.49 14.38 -9.01
CA ASP A 102 -3.17 14.85 -10.36
C ASP A 102 -1.87 15.65 -10.37
N ARG A 103 -0.93 15.23 -11.22
CA ARG A 103 0.44 15.76 -11.35
C ARG A 103 1.27 15.68 -10.08
N ALA A 104 0.85 14.88 -9.10
CA ALA A 104 1.60 14.70 -7.87
C ALA A 104 2.69 13.63 -8.06
N GLU A 105 3.85 13.89 -7.47
CA GLU A 105 4.99 12.99 -7.48
C GLU A 105 4.90 11.95 -6.35
N HIS A 106 5.96 11.17 -6.15
CA HIS A 106 6.07 10.24 -5.05
C HIS A 106 5.82 10.90 -3.68
N CYS A 107 5.32 10.09 -2.73
CA CYS A 107 4.89 10.51 -1.39
C CYS A 107 3.64 11.42 -1.34
N TRP A 108 2.85 11.52 -2.41
CA TRP A 108 1.52 12.13 -2.32
C TRP A 108 0.64 11.34 -1.33
N ASN A 109 -0.23 12.05 -0.61
CA ASN A 109 -0.79 11.56 0.65
C ASN A 109 -2.28 11.87 0.85
N GLY A 110 -3.02 12.21 -0.20
CA GLY A 110 -4.43 12.55 -0.11
C GLY A 110 -4.75 14.05 0.02
N ASP A 111 -3.76 14.94 0.16
CA ASP A 111 -4.03 16.39 0.19
C ASP A 111 -4.05 16.97 -1.23
N HIS A 112 -5.25 17.16 -1.78
CA HIS A 112 -5.49 17.81 -3.08
C HIS A 112 -5.28 19.33 -3.06
N THR A 113 -5.11 19.94 -1.88
CA THR A 113 -5.12 21.40 -1.73
C THR A 113 -3.72 22.01 -1.56
N ARG A 114 -2.70 21.16 -1.35
CA ARG A 114 -1.34 21.62 -1.02
C ARG A 114 -0.27 20.77 -1.69
N PRO A 115 0.92 21.34 -1.96
CA PRO A 115 2.08 20.56 -2.41
C PRO A 115 2.56 19.53 -1.38
N ASN A 116 3.12 18.41 -1.86
CA ASN A 116 3.65 17.30 -1.05
C ASN A 116 4.58 17.74 0.07
N ALA A 117 5.48 18.69 -0.21
CA ALA A 117 6.45 19.21 0.76
C ALA A 117 5.79 19.79 2.02
N THR A 118 4.57 20.33 1.88
CA THR A 118 3.80 20.96 2.96
C THR A 118 2.75 20.01 3.53
N SER A 119 2.05 19.23 2.69
CA SER A 119 1.01 18.31 3.15
C SER A 119 1.56 17.24 4.10
N ARG A 120 2.78 16.74 3.86
CA ARG A 120 3.44 15.75 4.74
C ARG A 120 3.67 16.23 6.18
N LEU A 121 3.64 17.54 6.42
CA LEU A 121 3.74 18.11 7.77
C LEU A 121 2.40 18.10 8.52
N ARG A 122 1.33 17.63 7.87
CA ARG A 122 -0.06 17.68 8.35
C ARG A 122 -0.70 16.32 8.53
N TYR A 123 0.04 15.22 8.48
CA TYR A 123 -0.50 13.87 8.64
C TYR A 123 -1.40 13.73 9.87
N ASN A 124 -1.02 14.34 10.99
CA ASN A 124 -1.85 14.33 12.20
C ASN A 124 -3.20 15.00 11.97
N GLN A 125 -3.24 16.14 11.28
CA GLN A 125 -4.49 16.85 10.97
C GLN A 125 -5.36 16.08 9.97
N MET A 126 -4.74 15.32 9.06
CA MET A 126 -5.45 14.57 8.03
C MET A 126 -5.99 13.22 8.52
N PHE A 127 -5.16 12.48 9.25
CA PHE A 127 -5.44 11.07 9.56
C PHE A 127 -5.96 10.85 10.98
N ILE A 128 -5.75 11.77 11.94
CA ILE A 128 -6.34 11.60 13.27
C ILE A 128 -7.87 11.67 13.17
N GLU A 129 -8.44 12.62 12.43
CA GLU A 129 -9.90 12.72 12.27
C GLU A 129 -10.50 11.43 11.69
N ARG A 130 -9.87 10.88 10.64
CA ARG A 130 -10.25 9.60 10.02
C ARG A 130 -10.12 8.42 11.00
N ALA A 131 -9.05 8.37 11.78
CA ALA A 131 -8.85 7.33 12.79
C ALA A 131 -9.91 7.41 13.90
N VAL A 132 -10.25 8.62 14.35
CA VAL A 132 -11.31 8.86 15.35
C VAL A 132 -12.68 8.43 14.84
N GLU A 133 -13.01 8.76 13.59
CA GLU A 133 -14.23 8.29 12.95
C GLU A 133 -14.28 6.76 12.88
N ARG A 134 -13.19 6.12 12.41
CA ARG A 134 -13.11 4.66 12.32
C ARG A 134 -13.26 3.98 13.67
N MET A 135 -12.58 4.49 14.70
CA MET A 135 -12.70 3.99 16.07
C MET A 135 -14.14 4.11 16.57
N SER A 136 -14.81 5.23 16.30
CA SER A 136 -16.21 5.42 16.70
C SER A 136 -17.16 4.41 16.04
N GLN A 137 -16.84 3.96 14.82
CA GLN A 137 -17.65 2.99 14.06
C GLN A 137 -17.34 1.52 14.41
N SER A 138 -16.19 1.22 15.02
CA SER A 138 -15.72 -0.18 15.20
C SER A 138 -15.22 -0.55 16.58
N ALA A 139 -15.23 0.39 17.52
CA ALA A 139 -14.83 0.09 18.88
C ALA A 139 -15.71 -1.03 19.48
N PRO A 140 -15.12 -1.98 20.23
CA PRO A 140 -15.87 -2.99 20.94
C PRO A 140 -16.93 -2.38 21.87
N GLU A 141 -18.02 -3.11 22.10
CA GLU A 141 -19.04 -2.73 23.07
C GLU A 141 -18.42 -2.43 24.45
N GLY A 142 -18.81 -1.31 25.06
CA GLY A 142 -18.29 -0.86 26.35
C GLY A 142 -16.98 -0.06 26.30
N SER A 143 -16.42 0.18 25.11
CA SER A 143 -15.23 1.03 24.94
C SER A 143 -15.53 2.50 25.26
N ASP A 144 -14.59 3.19 25.91
CA ASP A 144 -14.68 4.63 26.15
C ASP A 144 -14.28 5.42 24.88
N LEU A 145 -15.27 6.12 24.30
CA LEU A 145 -15.11 6.97 23.11
C LEU A 145 -15.18 8.47 23.43
N SER A 146 -15.20 8.83 24.72
CA SER A 146 -15.53 10.19 25.16
C SER A 146 -14.41 10.88 25.93
N SER A 147 -13.62 10.16 26.74
CA SER A 147 -12.60 10.79 27.61
C SER A 147 -11.43 11.43 26.86
N TRP A 148 -11.16 11.00 25.63
CA TRP A 148 -10.04 11.44 24.81
C TRP A 148 -10.45 12.31 23.62
N LYS A 149 -11.77 12.48 23.37
CA LYS A 149 -12.30 13.25 22.24
C LYS A 149 -12.54 14.69 22.69
N TYR A 150 -11.51 15.54 22.54
CA TYR A 150 -11.54 16.97 22.87
C TYR A 150 -11.46 17.86 21.63
#